data_AF-A0A7C1BV34-F1
#
_entry.id   AF-A0A7C1BV34-F1
#
_cell.length_a   1.000
_cell.length_b   1.000
_cell.length_c   1.000
_cell.angle_alpha   90.00
_cell.angle_beta   90.00
_cell.angle_gamma   90.00
#
_symmetry.space_group_name_H-M   'P 1'
#
loop_
_entity.id
_entity.type
_entity.pdbx_description
1 polymer ?
#
loop_
_entity_poly.entity_id
_entity_poly.type
_entity_poly.pdbx_seq_one_letter_code
_entity_poly.pdbx_strand_id
1 'polypeptide(L)' 'MVNVAIIGASGYTGGELLRILFHHPEAEVTVATSREYKGKPVHYIHFNLRG' A
#
# COMPACT_ATOMS: atom_id res chain seq x y z
N MET A 1 -3.80 -17.41 -2.75
CA MET A 1 -3.77 -15.95 -2.49
C MET A 1 -3.05 -15.72 -1.17
N VAL A 2 -1.99 -14.92 -1.17
CA VAL A 2 -1.13 -14.62 -0.02
C VAL A 2 -1.53 -13.26 0.54
N ASN A 3 -1.79 -13.20 1.84
CA ASN A 3 -2.13 -11.96 2.53
C ASN A 3 -0.84 -11.20 2.88
N VAL A 4 -0.74 -9.95 2.43
CA VAL A 4 0.45 -9.11 2.60
C VAL A 4 0.15 -7.93 3.52
N ALA A 5 1.04 -7.70 4.48
CA ALA A 5 1.09 -6.50 5.30
C ALA A 5 2.33 -5.67 4.95
N ILE A 6 2.13 -4.37 4.69
CA ILE A 6 3.20 -3.44 4.34
C ILE A 6 3.43 -2.48 5.51
N ILE A 7 4.61 -2.57 6.14
CA ILE A 7 5.03 -1.66 7.20
C ILE A 7 5.84 -0.52 6.61
N GLY A 8 5.38 0.72 6.80
CA GLY A 8 6.01 1.89 6.16
C GLY A 8 5.53 2.11 4.74
N ALA A 9 4.26 1.83 4.46
CA ALA A 9 3.63 1.99 3.15
C ALA A 9 3.69 3.44 2.62
N SER A 10 3.97 4.41 3.50
CA SER A 10 4.10 5.81 3.13
C SER A 10 5.40 6.21 2.42
N GLY A 11 6.43 5.36 2.45
CA GLY A 11 7.65 5.62 1.69
C GLY A 11 7.49 5.32 0.19
N TYR A 12 8.44 5.77 -0.62
CA TYR A 12 8.44 5.51 -2.07
C TYR A 12 8.43 4.02 -2.40
N THR A 13 9.25 3.22 -1.71
CA THR A 13 9.29 1.77 -1.89
C THR A 13 7.97 1.11 -1.50
N GLY A 14 7.31 1.63 -0.45
CA GLY A 14 5.99 1.14 -0.03
C GLY A 14 4.91 1.44 -1.08
N GLY A 15 4.91 2.65 -1.65
CA GLY A 15 4.02 3.03 -2.75
C GLY A 15 4.23 2.18 -4.00
N GLU A 16 5.49 1.89 -4.36
CA GLU A 16 5.80 1.07 -5.52
C GLU A 16 5.42 -0.41 -5.31
N LEU A 17 5.65 -0.92 -4.10
CA LEU A 17 5.18 -2.26 -3.73
C LEU A 17 3.65 -2.36 -3.79
N LEU A 18 2.93 -1.34 -3.31
CA LEU A 18 1.47 -1.26 -3.45
C LEU A 18 1.05 -1.28 -4.92
N ARG A 19 1.69 -0.49 -5.78
CA ARG A 19 1.40 -0.42 -7.22
C ARG A 19 1.58 -1.76 -7.93
N ILE A 20 2.64 -2.49 -7.58
CA ILE A 20 2.94 -3.82 -8.14
C ILE A 20 1.93 -4.84 -7.62
N LEU A 21 1.73 -4.91 -6.29
CA LEU A 21 0.86 -5.91 -5.68
C LEU A 21 -0.61 -5.73 -6.03
N PHE A 22 -1.06 -4.50 -6.32
CA PHE A 22 -2.43 -4.22 -6.76
C PHE A 22 -2.84 -5.03 -8.00
N HIS A 23 -1.89 -5.38 -8.87
CA HIS A 23 -2.14 -6.16 -10.09
C HIS A 23 -1.73 -7.63 -9.95
N HIS A 24 -1.29 -8.08 -8.77
CA HIS A 24 -0.74 -9.42 -8.60
C HIS A 24 -1.86 -10.44 -8.32
N PRO A 25 -2.07 -11.46 -9.18
CA PRO A 25 -3.24 -12.34 -9.09
C PRO A 25 -3.26 -13.24 -7.85
N GLU A 26 -2.10 -13.44 -7.22
CA GLU A 26 -1.96 -14.33 -6.07
C GLU A 26 -1.63 -13.61 -4.76
N ALA A 27 -1.67 -12.27 -4.71
CA ALA A 27 -1.34 -11.52 -3.51
C ALA A 27 -2.37 -10.43 -3.24
N GLU A 28 -2.78 -10.28 -1.98
CA GLU A 28 -3.73 -9.25 -1.54
C GLU A 28 -3.10 -8.43 -0.41
N VAL A 29 -3.05 -7.11 -0.58
CA VAL A 29 -2.60 -6.21 0.47
C VAL A 29 -3.75 -5.99 1.45
N THR A 30 -3.63 -6.58 2.63
CA THR A 30 -4.68 -6.53 3.67
C THR A 30 -4.41 -5.44 4.71
N VAL A 31 -3.14 -5.04 4.86
CA VAL A 31 -2.71 -4.01 5.81
C VAL A 31 -1.62 -3.13 5.22
N ALA A 32 -1.78 -1.82 5.32
CA ALA A 32 -0.76 -0.84 5.01
C ALA A 32 -0.62 0.12 6.21
N THR A 33 0.58 0.23 6.79
CA THR A 33 0.80 1.06 7.97
C THR A 33 1.72 2.25 7.68
N SER A 34 1.48 3.34 8.42
CA SER A 34 2.34 4.51 8.50
C SER A 34 2.27 5.09 9.91
N ARG A 35 3.40 5.59 10.41
CA ARG A 35 3.45 6.32 11.70
C ARG A 35 2.88 7.73 11.57
N GLU A 36 3.17 8.39 10.44
CA GLU A 36 2.82 9.80 10.19
C GLU A 36 1.40 9.94 9.63
N TYR A 37 0.98 9.03 8.76
CA TYR A 37 -0.30 9.11 8.03
C TYR A 37 -1.35 8.12 8.53
N LYS A 38 -1.33 7.75 9.81
CA LYS A 38 -2.29 6.81 10.40
C LYS A 38 -3.73 7.29 10.19
N GLY A 39 -4.59 6.40 9.71
CA GLY A 39 -6.02 6.68 9.47
C GLY A 39 -6.30 7.51 8.21
N LYS A 40 -5.28 7.92 7.47
CA LYS A 40 -5.45 8.51 6.14
C LYS A 40 -5.50 7.39 5.09
N PRO A 41 -6.27 7.55 4.00
CA PRO A 41 -6.24 6.61 2.90
C PRO A 41 -4.88 6.63 2.20
N VAL A 42 -4.50 5.52 1.55
CA VAL A 42 -3.21 5.38 0.82
C VAL A 42 -3.02 6.49 -0.20
N HIS A 43 -4.08 6.84 -0.94
CA HIS A 43 -4.04 7.89 -1.96
C HIS A 43 -3.86 9.32 -1.41
N TYR A 44 -3.80 9.51 -0.08
CA TYR A 44 -3.52 10.81 0.53
C TYR A 44 -2.09 11.29 0.20
N ILE A 45 -1.13 10.36 0.09
CA ILE A 45 0.26 10.63 -0.30
C ILE A 45 0.62 10.05 -1.67
N HIS A 46 0.03 8.91 -2.03
CA HIS A 46 0.27 8.23 -3.31
C HIS A 46 -0.91 8.55 -4.24
N PHE A 47 -0.99 9.78 -4.74
CA PHE A 47 -2.17 10.29 -5.46
C PHE A 47 -2.56 9.48 -6.71
N ASN A 48 -1.62 8.70 -7.26
CA ASN A 48 -1.80 7.79 -8.38
C ASN A 48 -2.44 6.44 -7.99
N LEU A 49 -2.57 6.14 -6.69
CA LEU A 49 -3.17 4.90 -6.15
C LEU A 49 -4.59 5.13 -5.61
N ARG A 50 -5.46 5.76 -6.41
CA ARG A 50 -6.90 6.01 -6.08
C ARG A 50 -7.85 4.86 -6.47
N GLY A 51 -7.28 3.75 -6.93
CA GLY A 51 -8.02 2.59 -7.43
C GLY A 51 -8.90 1.93 -6.38
#